data_AF-A0AAD8ZL97-F1
#
_entry.id   AF-A0AAD8ZL97-F1
#
_cell.length_a   1.000
_cell.length_b   1.000
_cell.length_c   1.000
_cell.angle_alpha   90.00
_cell.angle_beta   90.00
_cell.angle_gamma   90.00
#
_symmetry.space_group_name_H-M   'P 1'
#
loop_
_entity.id
_entity.type
_entity.pdbx_description
1 polymer ?
#
loop_
_entity_poly.entity_id
_entity_poly.type
_entity_poly.pdbx_seq_one_letter_code
_entity_poly.pdbx_strand_id
1 'polypeptide(L)'
;MGSQLQKVPLSVLDWRAFSRCNLDISSAVFTSTGALLESSKNVIENDWKADLDLVSLVQLQLAGSKSSESGFATSRVKVDKTYFSSHELSCTYYSCRVSHPTPLSSEFHQHLLSLPNSSTADAMQQYRSFIDIYGTHYIRQVTLGGKYKRVTSIRTCLTTLNSVSTSEVKDCLNVGLKVGLGIVDASSSGKKCENILLNRDSMTGFSEGYMNHMTKVSGGNGWLGEISLTRNNSDGFYTWIGSLKNTPDIISYSLEPLHYLVKDADVKRNLQTAIERYIVENGQPKKSAISRVWLE
;
A
#
# COMPACT_ATOMS: atom_id res chain seq x y z
N MET A 1 16.12 4.81 22.24
CA MET A 1 16.46 3.69 23.12
C MET A 1 17.74 3.09 22.59
N GLY A 2 18.79 3.08 23.42
CA GLY A 2 20.13 3.48 22.98
C GLY A 2 20.23 4.98 23.19
N SER A 3 20.96 5.41 24.20
CA SER A 3 21.13 6.78 24.71
C SER A 3 21.84 7.74 23.73
N GLN A 4 21.71 7.51 22.43
CA GLN A 4 22.29 8.34 21.40
C GLN A 4 21.42 9.58 21.16
N LEU A 5 22.07 10.73 21.17
CA LEU A 5 21.46 11.99 20.78
C LEU A 5 21.28 12.02 19.26
N GLN A 6 20.06 12.34 18.82
CA GLN A 6 19.70 12.51 17.42
C GLN A 6 19.21 13.94 17.19
N LYS A 7 19.50 14.48 16.01
CA LYS A 7 18.99 15.79 15.60
C LYS A 7 17.56 15.61 15.08
N VAL A 8 16.65 16.46 15.57
CA VAL A 8 15.28 16.54 15.05
C VAL A 8 15.17 17.85 14.25
N PRO A 9 14.70 17.81 12.99
CA PRO A 9 14.50 19.03 12.20
C PRO A 9 13.50 19.98 12.87
N LEU A 10 13.69 21.30 12.70
CA LEU A 10 12.82 22.33 13.28
C LEU A 10 11.36 22.22 12.80
N SER A 11 11.13 21.66 11.61
CA SER A 11 9.79 21.43 11.05
C SER A 11 9.06 20.25 11.68
N VAL A 12 9.73 19.45 12.52
CA VAL A 12 9.19 18.24 13.14
C VAL A 12 8.89 18.50 14.61
N LEU A 13 7.65 18.21 15.01
CA LEU A 13 7.17 18.27 16.39
C LEU A 13 6.78 16.88 16.89
N ASP A 14 6.67 16.77 18.21
CA ASP A 14 6.21 15.57 18.91
C ASP A 14 6.93 14.29 18.48
N TRP A 15 8.25 14.38 18.31
CA TRP A 15 9.09 13.21 18.07
C TRP A 15 9.01 12.25 19.26
N ARG A 16 8.45 11.07 19.02
CA ARG A 16 8.31 10.02 20.03
C ARG A 16 9.00 8.76 19.55
N ALA A 17 9.89 8.22 20.37
CA ALA A 17 10.46 6.91 20.18
C ALA A 17 9.73 5.89 21.05
N PHE A 18 9.34 4.76 20.46
CA PHE A 18 8.72 3.62 21.13
C PHE A 18 9.17 2.33 20.44
N SER A 19 8.63 1.18 20.85
CA SER A 19 8.90 -0.09 20.20
C SER A 19 7.64 -0.93 20.23
N ARG A 20 7.02 -1.11 19.07
CA ARG A 20 5.86 -1.98 18.87
C ARG A 20 6.16 -2.90 17.70
N CYS A 21 6.71 -4.07 17.99
CA CYS A 21 7.08 -5.08 17.01
C CYS A 21 6.57 -6.41 17.55
N ASN A 22 5.36 -6.79 17.14
CA ASN A 22 4.85 -8.13 17.34
C ASN A 22 5.01 -8.87 16.01
N LEU A 23 5.67 -10.02 16.02
CA LEU A 23 5.94 -10.80 14.81
C LEU A 23 4.73 -11.64 14.37
N ASP A 24 3.52 -11.15 14.68
CA ASP A 24 2.28 -11.75 14.21
C ASP A 24 1.96 -11.30 12.79
N ILE A 25 1.54 -12.26 11.98
CA ILE A 25 1.08 -12.01 10.61
C ILE A 25 -0.44 -11.80 10.67
N SER A 26 -0.90 -10.60 10.28
CA SER A 26 -2.32 -10.39 10.02
C SER A 26 -2.64 -10.88 8.60
N SER A 27 -3.81 -11.49 8.42
CA SER A 27 -4.21 -12.06 7.14
C SER A 27 -5.67 -11.78 6.80
N ALA A 28 -5.93 -11.50 5.52
CA ALA A 28 -7.27 -11.21 5.01
C ALA A 28 -7.45 -11.75 3.58
N VAL A 29 -8.69 -12.07 3.22
CA VAL A 29 -9.06 -12.54 1.88
C VAL A 29 -9.99 -11.54 1.22
N PHE A 30 -9.77 -11.28 -0.07
CA PHE A 30 -10.52 -10.32 -0.87
C PHE A 30 -11.01 -10.98 -2.15
N THR A 31 -12.31 -10.87 -2.42
CA THR A 31 -12.94 -11.47 -3.61
C THR A 31 -12.89 -10.56 -4.84
N SER A 32 -12.35 -9.34 -4.71
CA SER A 32 -12.23 -8.38 -5.81
C SER A 32 -11.06 -7.41 -5.62
N THR A 33 -10.61 -6.83 -6.75
CA THR A 33 -9.61 -5.75 -6.76
C THR A 33 -10.07 -4.55 -5.93
N GLY A 34 -11.34 -4.15 -6.05
CA GLY A 34 -11.89 -3.04 -5.26
C GLY A 34 -11.79 -3.27 -3.76
N ALA A 35 -12.15 -4.47 -3.27
CA ALA A 35 -12.05 -4.79 -1.85
C ALA A 35 -10.60 -4.81 -1.35
N LEU A 36 -9.66 -5.35 -2.14
CA LEU A 36 -8.23 -5.33 -1.82
C LEU A 36 -7.71 -3.89 -1.72
N LEU A 37 -8.03 -3.03 -2.69
CA LEU A 37 -7.55 -1.64 -2.72
C LEU A 37 -8.22 -0.77 -1.65
N GLU A 38 -9.46 -1.06 -1.29
CA GLU A 38 -10.11 -0.42 -0.14
C GLU A 38 -9.34 -0.73 1.15
N SER A 39 -8.92 -1.99 1.37
CA SER A 39 -8.13 -2.34 2.55
C SER A 39 -6.76 -1.65 2.61
N SER A 40 -6.16 -1.36 1.44
CA SER A 40 -4.89 -0.63 1.38
C SER A 40 -5.00 0.83 1.86
N LYS A 41 -6.21 1.39 1.98
CA LYS A 41 -6.42 2.75 2.53
C LYS A 41 -6.16 2.84 4.02
N ASN A 42 -6.14 1.72 4.75
CA ASN A 42 -5.90 1.69 6.20
C ASN A 42 -4.53 2.27 6.60
N VAL A 43 -3.63 2.50 5.64
CA VAL A 43 -2.37 3.22 5.83
C VAL A 43 -2.57 4.72 6.11
N ILE A 44 -3.70 5.29 5.66
CA ILE A 44 -4.08 6.69 5.83
C ILE A 44 -4.92 6.80 7.11
N GLU A 45 -4.41 7.49 8.11
CA GLU A 45 -4.99 7.52 9.48
C GLU A 45 -6.11 8.56 9.66
N ASN A 46 -6.34 9.42 8.66
CA ASN A 46 -7.36 10.47 8.71
C ASN A 46 -8.25 10.48 7.46
N ASP A 47 -9.29 11.31 7.48
CA ASP A 47 -10.08 11.58 6.28
C ASP A 47 -9.29 12.48 5.31
N TRP A 48 -8.52 11.86 4.43
CA TRP A 48 -7.78 12.55 3.38
C TRP A 48 -8.68 13.29 2.38
N LYS A 49 -9.99 13.01 2.37
CA LYS A 49 -10.94 13.70 1.48
C LYS A 49 -11.54 14.96 2.09
N ALA A 50 -11.14 15.31 3.32
CA ALA A 50 -11.64 16.52 3.97
C ALA A 50 -11.49 17.73 3.04
N ASP A 51 -12.57 18.52 2.92
CA ASP A 51 -12.70 19.67 2.03
C ASP A 51 -12.41 19.39 0.54
N LEU A 52 -12.60 18.15 0.07
CA LEU A 52 -12.61 17.80 -1.35
C LEU A 52 -13.99 17.27 -1.76
N ASP A 53 -14.58 17.80 -2.83
CA ASP A 53 -15.86 17.32 -3.36
C ASP A 53 -15.69 16.03 -4.19
N LEU A 54 -15.48 14.93 -3.47
CA LEU A 54 -15.28 13.57 -4.03
C LEU A 54 -16.43 12.61 -3.68
N VAL A 55 -17.51 13.13 -3.09
CA VAL A 55 -18.55 12.34 -2.40
C VAL A 55 -19.45 11.58 -3.39
N SER A 56 -19.63 12.11 -4.61
CA SER A 56 -20.47 11.51 -5.64
C SER A 56 -19.83 10.31 -6.39
N LEU A 57 -18.59 9.95 -6.06
CA LEU A 57 -17.77 9.00 -6.83
C LEU A 57 -17.66 7.62 -6.16
N VAL A 58 -18.75 7.13 -5.55
CA VAL A 58 -18.78 5.86 -4.81
C VAL A 58 -18.33 4.66 -5.66
N GLN A 59 -18.53 4.75 -6.98
CA GLN A 59 -18.16 3.73 -7.97
C GLN A 59 -16.66 3.69 -8.29
N LEU A 60 -15.90 4.73 -7.95
CA LEU A 60 -14.47 4.81 -8.20
C LEU A 60 -13.66 4.44 -6.97
N GLN A 61 -12.63 3.64 -7.19
CA GLN A 61 -11.48 3.50 -6.33
C GLN A 61 -10.54 4.68 -6.61
N LEU A 62 -10.40 5.57 -5.62
CA LEU A 62 -9.56 6.76 -5.75
C LEU A 62 -8.18 6.53 -5.12
N ALA A 63 -8.12 6.40 -3.78
CA ALA A 63 -6.87 6.12 -3.10
C ALA A 63 -6.29 4.75 -3.51
N GLY A 64 -4.99 4.74 -3.82
CA GLY A 64 -4.27 3.54 -4.25
C GLY A 64 -4.63 3.02 -5.64
N SER A 65 -5.45 3.73 -6.41
CA SER A 65 -5.88 3.30 -7.76
C SER A 65 -4.73 3.05 -8.71
N LYS A 66 -3.64 3.83 -8.62
CA LYS A 66 -2.41 3.69 -9.42
C LYS A 66 -1.26 3.01 -8.67
N SER A 67 -1.53 2.39 -7.52
CA SER A 67 -0.51 1.67 -6.74
C SER A 67 0.02 0.44 -7.48
N SER A 68 1.20 -0.04 -7.10
CA SER A 68 1.71 -1.34 -7.58
C SER A 68 0.79 -2.49 -7.19
N GLU A 69 0.13 -2.43 -6.02
CA GLU A 69 -0.92 -3.38 -5.64
C GLU A 69 -2.11 -3.38 -6.62
N SER A 70 -2.53 -2.21 -7.08
CA SER A 70 -3.58 -2.09 -8.10
C SER A 70 -3.14 -2.65 -9.44
N GLY A 71 -1.92 -2.34 -9.88
CA GLY A 71 -1.35 -2.90 -11.11
C GLY A 71 -1.26 -4.42 -11.08
N PHE A 72 -0.76 -4.98 -9.97
CA PHE A 72 -0.73 -6.43 -9.75
C PHE A 72 -2.14 -7.01 -9.78
N ALA A 73 -3.07 -6.51 -8.96
CA ALA A 73 -4.42 -7.05 -8.89
C ALA A 73 -5.14 -7.00 -10.24
N THR A 74 -5.04 -5.86 -10.94
CA THR A 74 -5.63 -5.65 -12.27
C THR A 74 -5.05 -6.59 -13.31
N SER A 75 -3.73 -6.83 -13.31
CA SER A 75 -3.11 -7.77 -14.25
C SER A 75 -3.56 -9.21 -14.01
N ARG A 76 -3.82 -9.61 -12.75
CA ARG A 76 -4.25 -10.97 -12.41
C ARG A 76 -5.71 -11.24 -12.75
N VAL A 77 -6.63 -10.30 -12.47
CA VAL A 77 -8.06 -10.47 -12.80
C VAL A 77 -8.35 -10.42 -14.29
N LYS A 78 -7.45 -9.86 -15.12
CA LYS A 78 -7.55 -9.91 -16.59
C LYS A 78 -7.28 -11.29 -17.18
N VAL A 79 -6.49 -12.11 -16.48
CA VAL A 79 -6.07 -13.43 -16.95
C VAL A 79 -7.07 -14.50 -16.53
N ASP A 80 -7.55 -14.46 -15.28
CA ASP A 80 -8.46 -15.47 -14.74
C ASP A 80 -9.33 -14.93 -13.59
N LYS A 81 -10.43 -15.63 -13.29
CA LYS A 81 -11.26 -15.38 -12.12
C LYS A 81 -10.43 -15.59 -10.85
N THR A 82 -10.08 -14.49 -10.22
CA THR A 82 -9.07 -14.45 -9.16
C THR A 82 -9.66 -13.87 -7.87
N TYR A 83 -9.29 -14.48 -6.75
CA TYR A 83 -9.39 -13.85 -5.43
C TYR A 83 -7.99 -13.58 -4.88
N PHE A 84 -7.89 -12.77 -3.82
CA PHE A 84 -6.61 -12.37 -3.23
C PHE A 84 -6.53 -12.76 -1.76
N SER A 85 -5.34 -13.13 -1.31
CA SER A 85 -5.00 -13.26 0.11
C SER A 85 -3.88 -12.27 0.43
N SER A 86 -4.10 -11.38 1.40
CA SER A 86 -3.08 -10.46 1.90
C SER A 86 -2.56 -10.95 3.25
N HIS A 87 -1.24 -10.88 3.42
CA HIS A 87 -0.56 -11.16 4.67
C HIS A 87 0.40 -10.01 4.97
N GLU A 88 0.36 -9.47 6.18
CA GLU A 88 1.22 -8.36 6.56
C GLU A 88 1.77 -8.51 7.98
N LEU A 89 2.95 -7.93 8.18
CA LEU A 89 3.64 -7.82 9.46
C LEU A 89 4.25 -6.42 9.51
N SER A 90 4.19 -5.77 10.67
CA SER A 90 4.79 -4.45 10.83
C SER A 90 5.40 -4.25 12.20
N CYS A 91 6.48 -3.48 12.25
CA CYS A 91 7.16 -3.06 13.45
C CYS A 91 7.31 -1.55 13.43
N THR A 92 6.82 -0.85 14.45
CA THR A 92 6.81 0.61 14.52
C THR A 92 7.66 1.09 15.68
N TYR A 93 8.43 2.15 15.44
CA TYR A 93 9.48 2.62 16.34
C TYR A 93 9.43 4.11 16.62
N TYR A 94 8.92 4.91 15.68
CA TYR A 94 8.87 6.36 15.86
C TYR A 94 7.54 6.92 15.40
N SER A 95 7.15 8.05 15.96
CA SER A 95 6.07 8.88 15.41
C SER A 95 6.46 10.34 15.52
N CYS A 96 6.03 11.13 14.55
CA CYS A 96 6.17 12.58 14.61
C CYS A 96 5.12 13.26 13.73
N ARG A 97 5.01 14.59 13.87
CA ARG A 97 4.16 15.41 13.01
C ARG A 97 4.88 16.65 12.55
N VAL A 98 4.38 17.27 11.49
CA VAL A 98 4.88 18.54 10.97
C VAL A 98 4.31 19.70 11.80
N SER A 99 5.11 20.75 11.99
CA SER A 99 4.69 21.96 12.73
C SER A 99 3.53 22.70 12.06
N HIS A 100 2.81 23.53 12.82
CA HIS A 100 1.83 24.48 12.28
C HIS A 100 2.21 25.91 12.70
N PRO A 101 2.30 26.89 11.79
CA PRO A 101 2.22 26.74 10.33
C PRO A 101 3.37 25.87 9.78
N THR A 102 3.10 25.14 8.69
CA THR A 102 4.09 24.26 8.05
C THR A 102 5.14 25.10 7.31
N PRO A 103 6.44 25.00 7.65
CA PRO A 103 7.50 25.66 6.89
C PRO A 103 7.54 25.08 5.48
N LEU A 104 7.42 25.93 4.47
CA LEU A 104 7.49 25.55 3.06
C LEU A 104 8.93 25.61 2.58
N SER A 105 9.33 24.70 1.69
CA SER A 105 10.60 24.84 0.98
C SER A 105 10.55 26.09 0.09
N SER A 106 11.70 26.73 -0.12
CA SER A 106 11.78 27.95 -0.95
C SER A 106 11.25 27.71 -2.36
N GLU A 107 11.58 26.56 -2.95
CA GLU A 107 11.13 26.17 -4.29
C GLU A 107 9.59 26.00 -4.35
N PHE A 108 9.01 25.24 -3.42
CA PHE A 108 7.56 25.06 -3.34
C PHE A 108 6.85 26.39 -3.16
N HIS A 109 7.37 27.24 -2.27
CA HIS A 109 6.79 28.55 -2.01
C HIS A 109 6.82 29.46 -3.26
N GLN A 110 7.95 29.49 -3.98
CA GLN A 110 8.08 30.27 -5.22
C GLN A 110 7.15 29.76 -6.31
N HIS A 111 7.06 28.45 -6.51
CA HIS A 111 6.15 27.87 -7.51
C HIS A 111 4.67 28.12 -7.14
N LEU A 112 4.34 28.06 -5.85
CA LEU A 112 2.99 28.38 -5.38
C LEU A 112 2.63 29.85 -5.66
N LEU A 113 3.57 30.78 -5.50
CA LEU A 113 3.37 32.20 -5.80
C LEU A 113 3.27 32.49 -7.29
N SER A 114 3.81 31.64 -8.17
CA SER A 114 3.69 31.81 -9.62
C SER A 114 2.38 31.26 -10.19
N LEU A 115 1.56 30.56 -9.39
CA LEU A 115 0.30 30.03 -9.86
C LEU A 115 -0.69 31.16 -10.19
N PRO A 116 -1.39 31.07 -11.34
CA PRO A 116 -2.32 32.10 -11.78
C PRO A 116 -3.58 32.13 -10.92
N ASN A 117 -4.09 33.31 -10.58
CA ASN A 117 -5.37 33.46 -9.89
C ASN A 117 -6.59 33.15 -10.80
N SER A 118 -6.40 33.10 -12.12
CA SER A 118 -7.45 32.80 -13.08
C SER A 118 -7.76 31.30 -13.16
N SER A 119 -8.98 30.98 -13.58
CA SER A 119 -9.45 29.59 -13.76
C SER A 119 -9.56 29.21 -15.25
N THR A 120 -8.76 29.82 -16.12
CA THR A 120 -8.75 29.51 -17.56
C THR A 120 -8.17 28.11 -17.81
N ALA A 121 -8.40 27.53 -18.98
CA ALA A 121 -7.86 26.21 -19.33
C ALA A 121 -6.33 26.17 -19.20
N ASP A 122 -5.62 27.19 -19.73
CA ASP A 122 -4.16 27.29 -19.64
C ASP A 122 -3.68 27.44 -18.19
N ALA A 123 -4.43 28.19 -17.37
CA ALA A 123 -4.13 28.30 -15.94
C ALA A 123 -4.26 26.96 -15.23
N MET A 124 -5.33 26.19 -15.50
CA MET A 124 -5.55 24.87 -14.91
C MET A 124 -4.45 23.87 -15.29
N GLN A 125 -3.82 24.01 -16.46
CA GLN A 125 -2.66 23.19 -16.83
C GLN A 125 -1.44 23.47 -15.92
N GLN A 126 -1.25 24.70 -15.45
CA GLN A 126 -0.19 25.03 -14.50
C GLN A 126 -0.46 24.40 -13.12
N TYR A 127 -1.71 24.41 -12.65
CA TYR A 127 -2.08 23.68 -11.44
C TYR A 127 -1.87 22.17 -11.59
N ARG A 128 -2.15 21.60 -12.77
CA ARG A 128 -1.88 20.18 -13.04
C ARG A 128 -0.39 19.87 -12.91
N SER A 129 0.47 20.68 -13.54
CA SER A 129 1.92 20.56 -13.44
C SER A 129 2.40 20.66 -11.98
N PHE A 130 1.84 21.59 -11.21
CA PHE A 130 2.14 21.73 -9.79
C PHE A 130 1.79 20.46 -9.00
N ILE A 131 0.63 19.85 -9.25
CA ILE A 131 0.20 18.59 -8.62
C ILE A 131 1.08 17.41 -9.06
N ASP A 132 1.50 17.36 -10.32
CA ASP A 132 2.39 16.30 -10.82
C ASP A 132 3.78 16.34 -10.15
N ILE A 133 4.24 17.53 -9.73
CA ILE A 133 5.53 17.71 -9.04
C ILE A 133 5.41 17.46 -7.53
N TYR A 134 4.43 18.06 -6.87
CA TYR A 134 4.34 18.05 -5.40
C TYR A 134 3.32 17.06 -4.82
N GLY A 135 2.54 16.42 -5.68
CA GLY A 135 1.44 15.53 -5.30
C GLY A 135 0.13 16.28 -5.05
N THR A 136 -0.87 15.53 -4.57
CA THR A 136 -2.20 16.09 -4.22
C THR A 136 -2.30 16.49 -2.74
N HIS A 137 -1.50 15.85 -1.89
CA HIS A 137 -1.52 15.98 -0.45
C HIS A 137 -0.10 16.07 0.09
N TYR A 138 0.04 16.65 1.27
CA TYR A 138 1.26 16.56 2.06
C TYR A 138 1.01 15.73 3.31
N ILE A 139 2.09 15.16 3.85
CA ILE A 139 2.02 14.34 5.06
C ILE A 139 2.06 15.23 6.30
N ARG A 140 1.06 15.07 7.17
CA ARG A 140 0.91 15.84 8.41
C ARG A 140 1.50 15.14 9.61
N GLN A 141 1.28 13.84 9.71
CA GLN A 141 1.74 12.97 10.80
C GLN A 141 2.21 11.65 10.20
N VAL A 142 3.22 11.04 10.80
CA VAL A 142 3.75 9.73 10.41
C VAL A 142 3.97 8.82 11.61
N THR A 143 3.77 7.54 11.38
CA THR A 143 4.36 6.45 12.17
C THR A 143 5.42 5.77 11.31
N LEU A 144 6.63 5.65 11.85
CA LEU A 144 7.81 5.14 11.17
C LEU A 144 8.24 3.77 11.72
N GLY A 145 8.77 2.92 10.85
CA GLY A 145 9.28 1.61 11.20
C GLY A 145 9.54 0.72 9.98
N GLY A 146 9.09 -0.53 10.03
CA GLY A 146 9.16 -1.47 8.92
C GLY A 146 7.84 -2.20 8.69
N LYS A 147 7.53 -2.49 7.43
CA LYS A 147 6.36 -3.30 7.05
C LYS A 147 6.71 -4.29 5.95
N TYR A 148 6.34 -5.53 6.17
CA TYR A 148 6.28 -6.59 5.17
C TYR A 148 4.81 -6.78 4.77
N LYS A 149 4.52 -6.79 3.47
CA LYS A 149 3.19 -7.12 2.95
C LYS A 149 3.33 -8.01 1.71
N ARG A 150 2.64 -9.15 1.72
CA ARG A 150 2.54 -10.04 0.56
C ARG A 150 1.09 -10.21 0.17
N VAL A 151 0.79 -9.88 -1.09
CA VAL A 151 -0.52 -10.12 -1.69
C VAL A 151 -0.37 -11.28 -2.67
N THR A 152 -1.10 -12.36 -2.42
CA THR A 152 -1.16 -13.53 -3.29
C THR A 152 -2.46 -13.49 -4.06
N SER A 153 -2.40 -13.55 -5.39
CA SER A 153 -3.54 -13.77 -6.28
C SER A 153 -3.75 -15.27 -6.48
N ILE A 154 -4.98 -15.74 -6.40
CA ILE A 154 -5.33 -17.14 -6.47
C ILE A 154 -6.43 -17.39 -7.50
N ARG A 155 -6.16 -18.28 -8.46
CA ARG A 155 -7.07 -18.69 -9.53
C ARG A 155 -8.18 -19.58 -8.95
N THR A 156 -9.41 -19.08 -9.01
CA THR A 156 -10.57 -19.70 -8.33
C THR A 156 -10.91 -21.06 -8.95
N CYS A 157 -10.90 -21.15 -10.27
CA CYS A 157 -11.26 -22.37 -10.98
C CYS A 157 -10.23 -23.48 -10.71
N LEU A 158 -8.93 -23.17 -10.81
CA LEU A 158 -7.87 -24.16 -10.57
C LEU A 158 -7.85 -24.66 -9.12
N THR A 159 -8.01 -23.77 -8.14
CA THR A 159 -8.11 -24.20 -6.73
C THR A 159 -9.32 -25.10 -6.49
N THR A 160 -10.46 -24.79 -7.12
CA THR A 160 -11.66 -25.64 -7.05
C THR A 160 -11.43 -27.01 -7.67
N LEU A 161 -10.80 -27.09 -8.85
CA LEU A 161 -10.45 -28.36 -9.50
C LEU A 161 -9.50 -29.20 -8.65
N ASN A 162 -8.53 -28.56 -7.97
CA ASN A 162 -7.60 -29.22 -7.05
C ASN A 162 -8.22 -29.53 -5.67
N SER A 163 -9.53 -29.32 -5.48
CA SER A 163 -10.22 -29.54 -4.20
C SER A 163 -9.59 -28.77 -3.03
N VAL A 164 -9.08 -27.57 -3.30
CA VAL A 164 -8.49 -26.67 -2.30
C VAL A 164 -9.43 -25.49 -2.07
N SER A 165 -9.90 -25.34 -0.84
CA SER A 165 -10.76 -24.25 -0.41
C SER A 165 -9.99 -22.94 -0.17
N THR A 166 -10.70 -21.82 -0.22
CA THR A 166 -10.14 -20.49 0.07
C THR A 166 -9.55 -20.38 1.48
N SER A 167 -10.18 -21.01 2.48
CA SER A 167 -9.67 -21.04 3.86
C SER A 167 -8.35 -21.82 3.95
N GLU A 168 -8.26 -22.98 3.28
CA GLU A 168 -7.03 -23.78 3.28
C GLU A 168 -5.87 -23.02 2.64
N VAL A 169 -6.11 -22.33 1.52
CA VAL A 169 -5.05 -21.50 0.91
C VAL A 169 -4.61 -20.39 1.87
N LYS A 170 -5.55 -19.66 2.48
CA LYS A 170 -5.25 -18.58 3.44
C LYS A 170 -4.42 -19.12 4.61
N ASP A 171 -4.89 -20.18 5.25
CA ASP A 171 -4.27 -20.73 6.46
C ASP A 171 -2.90 -21.33 6.15
N CYS A 172 -2.76 -22.05 5.04
CA CYS A 172 -1.47 -22.59 4.61
C CYS A 172 -0.49 -21.48 4.22
N LEU A 173 -0.92 -20.42 3.52
CA LEU A 173 -0.06 -19.27 3.24
C LEU A 173 0.40 -18.61 4.55
N ASN A 174 -0.50 -18.43 5.52
CA ASN A 174 -0.16 -17.85 6.82
C ASN A 174 0.89 -18.69 7.56
N VAL A 175 0.71 -20.01 7.65
CA VAL A 175 1.69 -20.92 8.27
C VAL A 175 3.00 -20.95 7.48
N GLY A 176 2.93 -21.06 6.16
CA GLY A 176 4.12 -21.10 5.30
C GLY A 176 4.96 -19.83 5.39
N LEU A 177 4.32 -18.66 5.49
CA LEU A 177 5.02 -17.41 5.74
C LEU A 177 5.69 -17.39 7.12
N LYS A 178 5.02 -17.87 8.17
CA LYS A 178 5.64 -17.98 9.50
C LYS A 178 6.84 -18.93 9.49
N VAL A 179 6.76 -20.04 8.76
CA VAL A 179 7.90 -20.97 8.56
C VAL A 179 9.04 -20.25 7.83
N GLY A 180 8.74 -19.58 6.72
CA GLY A 180 9.73 -18.84 5.93
C GLY A 180 10.45 -17.75 6.70
N LEU A 181 9.72 -17.03 7.54
CA LEU A 181 10.23 -15.98 8.43
C LEU A 181 10.90 -16.52 9.70
N GLY A 182 10.92 -17.85 9.91
CA GLY A 182 11.50 -18.45 11.11
C GLY A 182 10.79 -18.05 12.40
N ILE A 183 9.48 -17.78 12.31
CA ILE A 183 8.60 -17.47 13.45
C ILE A 183 8.07 -18.77 14.07
N VAL A 184 7.90 -19.82 13.25
CA VAL A 184 7.50 -21.17 13.67
C VAL A 184 8.38 -22.23 12.99
N ASP A 185 8.47 -23.42 13.59
CA ASP A 185 9.20 -24.54 13.01
C ASP A 185 8.55 -25.07 11.73
N ALA A 186 9.37 -25.59 10.82
CA ALA A 186 8.91 -26.16 9.54
C ALA A 186 7.90 -27.31 9.72
N SER A 187 8.01 -28.07 10.82
CA SER A 187 7.06 -29.13 11.19
C SER A 187 5.63 -28.62 11.44
N SER A 188 5.45 -27.31 11.63
CA SER A 188 4.13 -26.67 11.81
C SER A 188 3.31 -26.67 10.51
N SER A 189 3.97 -26.73 9.34
CA SER A 189 3.30 -26.86 8.05
C SER A 189 2.97 -28.33 7.81
N GLY A 190 1.77 -28.77 8.20
CA GLY A 190 1.34 -30.15 7.93
C GLY A 190 1.40 -30.50 6.43
N LYS A 191 1.52 -31.80 6.09
CA LYS A 191 1.68 -32.31 4.70
C LYS A 191 0.70 -31.70 3.69
N LYS A 192 -0.54 -31.44 4.12
CA LYS A 192 -1.55 -30.81 3.27
C LYS A 192 -1.16 -29.39 2.84
N CYS A 193 -0.62 -28.59 3.76
CA CYS A 193 -0.13 -27.26 3.44
C CYS A 193 1.13 -27.30 2.58
N GLU A 194 2.05 -28.24 2.81
CA GLU A 194 3.22 -28.41 1.94
C GLU A 194 2.81 -28.57 0.48
N ASN A 195 1.83 -29.43 0.20
CA ASN A 195 1.31 -29.63 -1.16
C ASN A 195 0.69 -28.36 -1.77
N ILE A 196 -0.06 -27.60 -0.97
CA ILE A 196 -0.65 -26.32 -1.42
C ILE A 196 0.44 -25.28 -1.71
N LEU A 197 1.42 -25.16 -0.82
CA LEU A 197 2.48 -24.15 -0.89
C LEU A 197 3.50 -24.40 -2.01
N LEU A 198 3.61 -25.63 -2.50
CA LEU A 198 4.36 -25.95 -3.72
C LEU A 198 3.74 -25.32 -4.97
N ASN A 199 2.50 -24.83 -4.90
CA ASN A 199 1.80 -24.14 -5.99
C ASN A 199 1.77 -24.95 -7.30
N ARG A 200 1.54 -26.26 -7.20
CA ARG A 200 1.43 -27.14 -8.37
C ARG A 200 -0.04 -27.43 -8.66
N ASP A 201 -0.43 -27.36 -9.92
CA ASP A 201 -1.73 -27.86 -10.37
C ASP A 201 -1.59 -29.33 -10.76
N SER A 202 -1.91 -30.22 -9.81
CA SER A 202 -1.86 -31.67 -10.03
C SER A 202 -3.01 -32.20 -10.89
N MET A 203 -4.08 -31.42 -11.05
CA MET A 203 -5.30 -31.88 -11.72
C MET A 203 -5.30 -31.59 -13.22
N THR A 204 -4.90 -30.38 -13.62
CA THR A 204 -4.87 -30.01 -15.05
C THR A 204 -3.47 -30.01 -15.64
N GLY A 205 -2.42 -30.04 -14.80
CA GLY A 205 -1.04 -29.94 -15.25
C GLY A 205 -0.62 -28.53 -15.66
N PHE A 206 -1.40 -27.50 -15.32
CA PHE A 206 -1.07 -26.12 -15.63
C PHE A 206 0.24 -25.68 -14.95
N SER A 207 1.24 -25.35 -15.78
CA SER A 207 2.64 -25.24 -15.35
C SER A 207 2.94 -24.05 -14.44
N GLU A 208 2.18 -22.95 -14.54
CA GLU A 208 2.39 -21.77 -13.67
C GLU A 208 1.72 -21.88 -12.30
N GLY A 209 1.00 -22.98 -12.04
CA GLY A 209 0.23 -23.16 -10.81
C GLY A 209 -1.00 -22.26 -10.71
N TYR A 210 -1.59 -22.20 -9.52
CA TYR A 210 -2.82 -21.44 -9.27
C TYR A 210 -2.62 -20.18 -8.42
N MET A 211 -1.41 -19.95 -7.90
CA MET A 211 -1.04 -18.77 -7.13
C MET A 211 0.04 -17.95 -7.83
N ASN A 212 -0.07 -16.63 -7.68
CA ASN A 212 1.01 -15.70 -7.98
C ASN A 212 1.03 -14.65 -6.86
N HIS A 213 2.14 -13.95 -6.65
CA HIS A 213 2.24 -13.01 -5.55
C HIS A 213 3.03 -11.76 -5.92
N MET A 214 2.80 -10.71 -5.15
CA MET A 214 3.69 -9.58 -5.04
C MET A 214 4.06 -9.40 -3.58
N THR A 215 5.29 -8.95 -3.35
CA THR A 215 5.80 -8.61 -2.03
C THR A 215 6.23 -7.15 -2.02
N LYS A 216 5.92 -6.46 -0.93
CA LYS A 216 6.39 -5.11 -0.64
C LYS A 216 7.02 -5.09 0.74
N VAL A 217 8.24 -4.58 0.81
CA VAL A 217 8.98 -4.33 2.04
C VAL A 217 9.23 -2.83 2.13
N SER A 218 8.85 -2.23 3.26
CA SER A 218 9.07 -0.82 3.59
C SER A 218 9.97 -0.73 4.81
N GLY A 219 10.94 0.18 4.78
CA GLY A 219 11.95 0.37 5.82
C GLY A 219 12.99 -0.74 5.84
N GLY A 220 14.02 -0.55 6.66
CA GLY A 220 15.13 -1.46 6.82
C GLY A 220 16.03 -1.56 5.59
N ASN A 221 17.04 -2.43 5.68
CA ASN A 221 18.05 -2.63 4.65
C ASN A 221 18.17 -4.10 4.26
N GLY A 222 18.52 -4.35 3.00
CA GLY A 222 19.12 -5.62 2.56
C GLY A 222 18.17 -6.81 2.34
N TRP A 223 16.85 -6.67 2.58
CA TRP A 223 15.89 -7.74 2.34
C TRP A 223 14.78 -7.31 1.38
N LEU A 224 14.62 -8.08 0.30
CA LEU A 224 13.63 -7.82 -0.74
C LEU A 224 12.25 -8.42 -0.44
N GLY A 225 12.12 -9.16 0.67
CA GLY A 225 10.86 -9.83 1.05
C GLY A 225 10.67 -11.21 0.42
N GLU A 226 11.62 -11.69 -0.37
CA GLU A 226 11.60 -13.05 -0.91
C GLU A 226 11.92 -14.07 0.19
N ILE A 227 11.02 -15.06 0.32
CA ILE A 227 11.11 -16.14 1.32
C ILE A 227 10.53 -17.43 0.76
N SER A 228 11.08 -18.55 1.24
CA SER A 228 10.45 -19.85 1.04
C SER A 228 9.25 -20.03 1.96
N LEU A 229 8.18 -20.66 1.48
CA LEU A 229 7.01 -20.99 2.30
C LEU A 229 7.10 -22.37 2.96
N THR A 230 8.12 -23.17 2.62
CA THR A 230 8.24 -24.58 3.06
C THR A 230 9.48 -24.86 3.91
N ARG A 231 10.40 -23.90 4.02
CA ARG A 231 11.60 -24.00 4.84
C ARG A 231 11.93 -22.66 5.47
N ASN A 232 12.64 -22.70 6.59
CA ASN A 232 13.15 -21.51 7.23
C ASN A 232 14.11 -20.77 6.28
N ASN A 233 13.84 -19.49 6.05
CA ASN A 233 14.66 -18.57 5.27
C ASN A 233 14.75 -17.20 5.97
N SER A 234 14.89 -17.22 7.30
CA SER A 234 14.71 -16.05 8.15
C SER A 234 15.89 -15.09 8.23
N ASP A 235 17.07 -15.45 7.74
CA ASP A 235 18.29 -14.65 7.92
C ASP A 235 18.14 -13.22 7.38
N GLY A 236 17.60 -13.08 6.18
CA GLY A 236 17.30 -11.78 5.58
C GLY A 236 16.25 -11.00 6.37
N PHE A 237 15.21 -11.70 6.85
CA PHE A 237 14.15 -11.10 7.65
C PHE A 237 14.65 -10.55 8.99
N TYR A 238 15.45 -11.32 9.75
CA TYR A 238 15.98 -10.85 11.04
C TYR A 238 17.04 -9.76 10.88
N THR A 239 17.83 -9.82 9.80
CA THR A 239 18.73 -8.72 9.42
C THR A 239 17.93 -7.43 9.15
N TRP A 240 16.83 -7.55 8.40
CA TRP A 240 15.92 -6.44 8.12
C TRP A 240 15.29 -5.88 9.42
N ILE A 241 14.72 -6.72 10.28
CA ILE A 241 14.17 -6.32 11.59
C ILE A 241 15.20 -5.54 12.42
N GLY A 242 16.45 -6.03 12.49
CA GLY A 242 17.53 -5.39 13.23
C GLY A 242 17.90 -4.00 12.71
N SER A 243 17.68 -3.73 11.41
CA SER A 243 17.99 -2.44 10.78
C SER A 243 16.92 -1.36 10.97
N LEU A 244 15.67 -1.76 11.28
CA LEU A 244 14.50 -0.85 11.25
C LEU A 244 14.60 0.36 12.18
N LYS A 245 15.34 0.26 13.30
CA LYS A 245 15.54 1.41 14.20
C LYS A 245 16.41 2.49 13.57
N ASN A 246 17.32 2.12 12.68
CA ASN A 246 18.28 3.03 12.06
C ASN A 246 17.82 3.49 10.68
N THR A 247 17.09 2.65 9.95
CA THR A 247 16.54 2.98 8.62
C THR A 247 15.02 2.74 8.56
N PRO A 248 14.22 3.43 9.38
CA PRO A 248 12.77 3.28 9.32
C PRO A 248 12.19 3.95 8.05
N ASP A 249 11.03 3.49 7.62
CA ASP A 249 10.20 4.08 6.57
C ASP A 249 8.79 4.35 7.10
N ILE A 250 7.97 5.03 6.31
CA ILE A 250 6.60 5.42 6.67
C ILE A 250 5.68 4.20 6.63
N ILE A 251 5.08 3.86 7.76
CA ILE A 251 4.20 2.69 7.94
C ILE A 251 2.72 3.10 7.91
N SER A 252 2.42 4.28 8.45
CA SER A 252 1.10 4.91 8.37
C SER A 252 1.27 6.42 8.48
N TYR A 253 0.29 7.17 7.96
CA TYR A 253 0.39 8.61 7.86
C TYR A 253 -0.97 9.31 7.80
N SER A 254 -1.00 10.58 8.19
CA SER A 254 -2.15 11.47 7.94
C SER A 254 -1.83 12.40 6.78
N LEU A 255 -2.81 12.63 5.90
CA LEU A 255 -2.69 13.47 4.72
C LEU A 255 -3.57 14.73 4.83
N GLU A 256 -3.05 15.86 4.36
CA GLU A 256 -3.83 17.08 4.16
C GLU A 256 -3.68 17.55 2.70
N PRO A 257 -4.76 18.02 2.04
CA PRO A 257 -4.67 18.53 0.68
C PRO A 257 -3.71 19.72 0.56
N LEU A 258 -2.96 19.81 -0.55
CA LEU A 258 -1.99 20.91 -0.74
C LEU A 258 -2.64 22.30 -0.73
N HIS A 259 -3.93 22.41 -1.08
CA HIS A 259 -4.63 23.69 -1.09
C HIS A 259 -4.74 24.34 0.30
N TYR A 260 -4.57 23.58 1.39
CA TYR A 260 -4.50 24.14 2.75
C TYR A 260 -3.25 24.99 3.00
N LEU A 261 -2.20 24.83 2.19
CA LEU A 261 -0.97 25.62 2.30
C LEU A 261 -1.06 26.98 1.59
N VAL A 262 -2.17 27.26 0.91
CA VAL A 262 -2.37 28.46 0.10
C VAL A 262 -3.12 29.55 0.88
N LYS A 263 -2.56 30.77 0.88
CA LYS A 263 -3.16 31.93 1.54
C LYS A 263 -4.13 32.71 0.64
N ASP A 264 -3.80 32.84 -0.65
CA ASP A 264 -4.65 33.51 -1.62
C ASP A 264 -5.92 32.69 -1.89
N ALA A 265 -7.09 33.33 -1.79
CA ALA A 265 -8.37 32.63 -1.84
C ALA A 265 -8.69 32.06 -3.23
N ASP A 266 -8.32 32.76 -4.30
CA ASP A 266 -8.58 32.30 -5.66
C ASP A 266 -7.62 31.16 -6.04
N VAL A 267 -6.33 31.30 -5.72
CA VAL A 267 -5.35 30.22 -5.93
C VAL A 267 -5.70 28.99 -5.11
N LYS A 268 -6.16 29.16 -3.86
CA LYS A 268 -6.61 28.05 -3.01
C LYS A 268 -7.76 27.29 -3.65
N ARG A 269 -8.81 27.99 -4.09
CA ARG A 269 -10.00 27.40 -4.73
C ARG A 269 -9.66 26.71 -6.06
N ASN A 270 -8.79 27.32 -6.86
CA ASN A 270 -8.35 26.73 -8.13
C ASN A 270 -7.51 25.47 -7.90
N LEU A 271 -6.59 25.48 -6.94
CA LEU A 271 -5.79 24.30 -6.58
C LEU A 271 -6.66 23.18 -6.01
N GLN A 272 -7.65 23.51 -5.18
CA GLN A 272 -8.65 22.54 -4.69
C GLN A 272 -9.37 21.87 -5.85
N THR A 273 -9.92 22.65 -6.79
CA THR A 273 -10.60 22.14 -7.99
C THR A 273 -9.68 21.27 -8.85
N ALA A 274 -8.41 21.69 -9.01
CA ALA A 274 -7.42 20.94 -9.76
C ALA A 274 -7.09 19.59 -9.10
N ILE A 275 -6.95 19.56 -7.77
CA ILE A 275 -6.73 18.34 -6.98
C ILE A 275 -7.90 17.39 -7.12
N GLU A 276 -9.14 17.88 -6.98
CA GLU A 276 -10.34 17.07 -7.16
C GLU A 276 -10.35 16.40 -8.54
N ARG A 277 -10.23 17.19 -9.61
CA ARG A 277 -10.16 16.68 -11.00
C ARG A 277 -9.04 15.66 -11.17
N TYR A 278 -7.85 15.95 -10.66
CA TYR A 278 -6.70 15.05 -10.71
C TYR A 278 -7.02 13.67 -10.12
N ILE A 279 -7.63 13.66 -8.93
CA ILE A 279 -7.96 12.43 -8.21
C ILE A 279 -9.03 11.65 -8.98
N VAL A 280 -10.05 12.32 -9.52
CA VAL A 280 -11.11 11.66 -10.31
C VAL A 280 -10.55 11.02 -11.57
N GLU A 281 -9.77 11.76 -12.35
CA GLU A 281 -9.17 11.29 -13.62
C GLU A 281 -8.23 10.10 -13.42
N ASN A 282 -7.56 10.05 -12.26
CA ASN A 282 -6.69 8.95 -11.89
C ASN A 282 -7.40 7.83 -11.12
N GLY A 283 -8.69 7.96 -10.85
CA GLY A 283 -9.51 6.91 -10.27
C GLY A 283 -9.63 5.68 -11.17
N GLN A 284 -10.01 4.54 -10.58
CA GLN A 284 -10.34 3.33 -11.34
C GLN A 284 -11.72 2.80 -10.91
N PRO A 285 -12.53 2.21 -11.81
CA PRO A 285 -13.80 1.60 -11.42
C PRO A 285 -13.62 0.49 -10.38
N LYS A 286 -14.41 0.50 -9.30
CA LYS A 286 -14.37 -0.56 -8.27
C LYS A 286 -14.79 -1.93 -8.78
N LYS A 287 -15.66 -1.96 -9.80
CA LYS A 287 -16.05 -3.15 -10.54
C LYS A 287 -15.45 -3.03 -11.95
N SER A 288 -14.43 -3.82 -12.24
CA SER A 288 -14.03 -4.05 -13.63
C SER A 288 -15.13 -4.89 -14.28
N ALA A 289 -15.80 -4.35 -15.30
CA ALA A 289 -16.64 -5.18 -16.15
C ALA A 289 -15.72 -6.25 -16.76
N ILE A 290 -16.02 -7.53 -16.49
CA ILE A 290 -15.46 -8.61 -17.29
C ILE A 290 -15.91 -8.29 -18.72
N SER A 291 -14.97 -7.95 -19.60
CA SER A 291 -15.25 -7.83 -21.02
C SER A 291 -15.91 -9.14 -21.44
N ARG A 292 -17.23 -9.09 -21.69
CA ARG A 292 -17.92 -10.19 -22.37
C ARG A 292 -17.22 -10.32 -23.71
N VAL A 293 -16.33 -11.31 -23.82
CA VAL A 293 -15.90 -11.79 -25.12
C VAL A 293 -17.15 -12.43 -25.70
N TRP A 294 -17.80 -11.70 -26.61
CA TRP A 294 -18.75 -12.31 -27.52
C TRP A 294 -17.91 -13.24 -28.40
N LEU A 295 -18.11 -14.54 -28.22
CA LEU A 295 -17.69 -15.52 -29.21
C LEU A 295 -18.71 -15.38 -30.35
N GLU A 296 -18.27 -14.83 -31.48
CA GLU A 296 -18.85 -15.11 -32.79
C GLU A 296 -18.30 -16.44 -33.30
#